data_AF-A0AAF0UID3-F1
#
_entry.id   AF-A0AAF0UID3-F1
#
_cell.length_a   1.000
_cell.length_b   1.000
_cell.length_c   1.000
_cell.angle_alpha   90.00
_cell.angle_beta   90.00
_cell.angle_gamma   90.00
#
_symmetry.space_group_name_H-M   'P 1'
#
loop_
_entity.id
_entity.type
_entity.pdbx_description
1 polymer ?
#
loop_
_entity_poly.entity_id
_entity_poly.type
_entity_poly.pdbx_seq_one_letter_code
_entity_poly.pdbx_strand_id
1 'polypeptide(L)'
;MVSNNNTIVVLTNKGNLLLRDQSELNKSLLLWESFNHPSDALFPRMMKIGLNTRTAEQIVITSWKDEKNPSLGSFSTVVVDSDELLQVLILNGSSKHFRSGQWNRRSFMGVPSMTKDFHNGFQLFMDNNGEELYFSYAILNLCSNIYIL
;
A
#
# COMPACT_ATOMS: atom_id res chain seq x y z
N MET A 1 -13.36 -37.68 8.88
CA MET A 1 -12.42 -36.91 9.71
C MET A 1 -12.81 -35.45 9.58
N VAL A 2 -13.20 -34.78 10.66
CA VAL A 2 -13.46 -33.34 10.67
C VAL A 2 -12.14 -32.68 11.05
N SER A 3 -11.48 -32.01 10.12
CA SER A 3 -10.31 -31.18 10.47
C SER A 3 -10.84 -29.96 11.22
N ASN A 4 -10.50 -29.85 12.49
CA ASN A 4 -10.86 -28.69 13.30
C ASN A 4 -9.90 -27.56 12.93
N ASN A 5 -10.18 -26.85 11.83
CA ASN A 5 -9.38 -25.70 11.41
C ASN A 5 -9.68 -24.55 12.37
N ASN A 6 -8.85 -24.45 13.40
CA ASN A 6 -9.02 -23.48 14.46
C ASN A 6 -8.45 -22.14 13.96
N THR A 7 -9.20 -21.45 13.11
CA THR A 7 -8.80 -20.17 12.53
C THR A 7 -9.23 -19.02 13.44
N ILE A 8 -8.32 -18.10 13.71
CA ILE A 8 -8.57 -16.93 14.54
C ILE A 8 -8.38 -15.63 13.75
N VAL A 9 -9.15 -14.63 14.14
CA VAL A 9 -9.01 -13.24 13.68
C VAL A 9 -8.31 -12.44 14.77
N VAL A 10 -7.25 -11.72 14.42
CA VAL A 10 -6.48 -10.90 15.35
C VAL A 10 -6.35 -9.48 14.80
N LEU A 11 -6.90 -8.51 15.53
CA LEU A 11 -6.60 -7.10 15.30
C LEU A 11 -5.31 -6.75 16.03
N THR A 12 -4.28 -6.40 15.29
CA THR A 12 -2.99 -5.97 15.86
C THR A 12 -3.10 -4.57 16.44
N ASN A 13 -2.20 -4.23 17.37
CA ASN A 13 -2.08 -2.87 17.92
C ASN A 13 -1.71 -1.79 16.88
N LYS A 14 -1.50 -2.20 15.62
CA LYS A 14 -1.16 -1.31 14.52
C LYS A 14 -2.28 -1.18 13.48
N GLY A 15 -3.45 -1.79 13.73
CA GLY A 15 -4.62 -1.71 12.87
C GLY A 15 -4.70 -2.76 11.76
N ASN A 16 -3.71 -3.66 11.64
CA ASN A 16 -3.79 -4.79 10.71
C ASN A 16 -4.72 -5.87 11.28
N LEU A 17 -5.67 -6.32 10.48
CA LEU A 17 -6.56 -7.43 10.80
C LEU A 17 -6.01 -8.69 10.15
N LEU A 18 -5.61 -9.66 10.96
CA LEU A 18 -4.98 -10.90 10.52
C LEU A 18 -5.96 -12.06 10.64
N LEU A 19 -6.02 -12.91 9.62
CA LEU A 19 -6.62 -14.24 9.68
C LEU A 19 -5.49 -15.27 9.71
N ARG A 20 -5.44 -16.11 10.74
CA ARG A 20 -4.36 -17.11 10.89
C ARG A 20 -4.84 -18.39 11.54
N ASP A 21 -4.11 -19.46 11.27
CA ASP A 21 -4.33 -20.74 11.94
C ASP A 21 -3.78 -20.71 13.38
N GLN A 22 -4.57 -21.19 14.34
CA GLN A 22 -4.21 -21.27 15.76
C GLN A 22 -3.32 -22.48 16.08
N SER A 23 -3.24 -23.47 15.19
CA SER A 23 -2.69 -24.81 15.48
C SER A 23 -1.16 -24.91 15.56
N GLU A 24 -0.40 -23.86 15.26
CA GLU A 24 1.06 -23.92 15.43
C GLU A 24 1.61 -22.79 16.30
N LEU A 25 1.94 -23.15 17.55
CA LEU A 25 2.55 -22.28 18.57
C LEU A 25 3.87 -21.61 18.11
N ASN A 26 4.52 -22.10 17.05
CA ASN A 26 5.84 -21.61 16.60
C ASN A 26 5.88 -21.06 15.17
N LYS A 27 4.85 -21.30 14.35
CA LYS A 27 4.68 -20.74 13.00
C LYS A 27 3.19 -20.65 12.66
N SER A 28 2.49 -19.68 13.26
CA SER A 28 1.09 -19.45 12.87
C SER A 28 1.04 -19.10 11.38
N LEU A 29 0.49 -19.99 10.56
CA LEU A 29 0.31 -19.76 9.14
C LEU A 29 -0.61 -18.55 8.95
N LEU A 30 -0.08 -17.47 8.38
CA LEU A 30 -0.87 -16.29 8.00
C LEU A 30 -1.65 -16.63 6.74
N LEU A 31 -2.98 -16.56 6.83
CA LEU A 31 -3.88 -16.87 5.72
C LEU A 31 -4.30 -15.60 4.97
N TRP A 32 -4.46 -14.49 5.70
CA TRP A 32 -4.89 -13.22 5.14
C TRP A 32 -4.53 -12.05 6.06
N GLU A 33 -4.29 -10.86 5.49
CA GLU A 33 -4.12 -9.62 6.24
C GLU A 33 -4.76 -8.42 5.52
N SER A 34 -5.33 -7.49 6.29
CA SER A 34 -6.03 -6.34 5.72
C SER A 34 -5.10 -5.34 5.03
N PHE A 35 -3.82 -5.30 5.39
CA PHE A 35 -2.85 -4.37 4.79
C PHE A 35 -2.54 -4.65 3.32
N ASN A 36 -2.82 -5.87 2.83
CA ASN A 36 -2.74 -6.20 1.40
C ASN A 36 -4.02 -5.81 0.63
N HIS A 37 -5.05 -5.31 1.32
CA HIS A 37 -6.33 -4.91 0.75
C HIS A 37 -6.80 -3.54 1.31
N PRO A 38 -6.06 -2.45 1.06
CA PRO A 38 -6.45 -1.13 1.52
C PRO A 38 -7.73 -0.63 0.82
N SER A 39 -8.47 0.25 1.50
CA SER A 39 -9.64 0.95 0.95
C SER A 39 -9.20 2.31 0.38
N ASP A 40 -9.50 3.42 1.07
CA ASP A 40 -9.20 4.81 0.69
C ASP A 40 -8.01 5.43 1.44
N ALA A 41 -7.51 4.75 2.46
CA ALA A 41 -6.50 5.29 3.37
C ALA A 41 -5.24 4.43 3.42
N LEU A 42 -4.10 5.12 3.59
CA LEU A 42 -2.82 4.51 3.91
C LEU A 42 -2.41 4.80 5.33
N PHE A 43 -2.11 3.75 6.08
CA PHE A 43 -1.51 3.89 7.40
C PHE A 43 0.02 4.02 7.30
N PRO A 44 0.60 5.12 7.83
CA PRO A 44 2.03 5.35 7.79
C PRO A 44 2.85 4.20 8.37
N ARG A 45 4.06 4.01 7.83
CA ARG A 45 5.12 3.06 8.21
C ARG A 45 4.80 1.59 7.93
N MET A 46 3.55 1.24 7.63
CA MET A 46 3.10 -0.14 7.69
C MET A 46 2.36 -0.64 6.47
N MET A 47 1.55 0.21 5.86
CA MET A 47 0.97 -0.12 4.57
C MET A 47 1.98 0.14 3.47
N LYS A 48 1.91 -0.70 2.44
CA LYS A 48 2.70 -0.59 1.22
C LYS A 48 1.72 -0.32 0.10
N ILE A 49 2.06 0.61 -0.79
CA ILE A 49 1.54 0.66 -2.15
C ILE A 49 2.64 0.03 -2.99
N GLY A 50 2.33 -0.88 -3.90
CA GLY A 50 3.42 -1.50 -4.63
C GLY A 50 2.95 -2.27 -5.83
N LEU A 51 3.96 -2.71 -6.57
CA LEU A 51 3.85 -3.58 -7.72
C LEU A 51 4.79 -4.76 -7.50
N ASN A 52 4.22 -5.95 -7.50
CA ASN A 52 5.01 -7.15 -7.73
C ASN A 52 5.28 -7.23 -9.24
N THR A 53 6.53 -7.04 -9.68
CA THR A 53 6.84 -7.01 -11.12
C THR A 53 6.80 -8.40 -11.75
N ARG A 54 6.89 -9.46 -10.93
CA ARG A 54 6.75 -10.85 -11.37
C ARG A 54 5.29 -11.28 -11.54
N THR A 55 4.42 -10.97 -10.56
CA THR A 55 3.00 -11.40 -10.60
C THR A 55 2.08 -10.34 -11.20
N ALA A 56 2.58 -9.12 -11.42
CA ALA A 56 1.80 -7.93 -11.77
C ALA A 56 0.74 -7.53 -10.74
N GLU A 57 0.78 -8.11 -9.53
CA GLU A 57 -0.13 -7.77 -8.45
C GLU A 57 0.19 -6.37 -7.93
N GLN A 58 -0.87 -5.58 -7.72
CA GLN A 58 -0.77 -4.23 -7.20
C GLN A 58 -1.54 -4.06 -5.90
N ILE A 59 -0.92 -3.37 -4.95
CA ILE A 59 -1.65 -2.86 -3.79
C ILE A 59 -2.14 -1.46 -4.15
N VAL A 60 -3.45 -1.34 -4.37
CA VAL A 60 -4.13 -0.14 -4.88
C VAL A 60 -5.03 0.46 -3.81
N ILE A 61 -4.98 1.78 -3.64
CA ILE A 61 -5.95 2.53 -2.84
C ILE A 61 -7.00 3.09 -3.78
N THR A 62 -8.26 3.02 -3.37
CA THR A 62 -9.40 3.55 -4.11
C THR A 62 -10.19 4.49 -3.22
N SER A 63 -10.45 5.70 -3.72
CA SER A 63 -11.33 6.68 -3.07
C SER A 63 -12.69 6.07 -2.71
N TRP A 64 -13.34 6.65 -1.71
CA TRP A 64 -14.77 6.44 -1.53
C TRP A 64 -15.56 7.12 -2.63
N LYS A 65 -16.78 6.65 -2.85
CA LYS A 65 -17.69 7.25 -3.81
C LYS A 65 -18.06 8.68 -3.44
N ASP A 66 -18.28 8.91 -2.14
CA ASP A 66 -18.49 10.23 -1.54
C ASP A 66 -18.24 10.14 -0.02
N GLU A 67 -18.25 11.29 0.67
CA GLU A 67 -17.97 11.40 2.11
C GLU A 67 -18.83 10.48 3.01
N LYS A 68 -20.00 10.05 2.55
CA LYS A 68 -20.94 9.23 3.32
C LYS A 68 -21.04 7.80 2.78
N ASN A 69 -20.42 7.51 1.65
CA ASN A 69 -20.56 6.27 0.93
C ASN A 69 -19.21 5.59 0.71
N PRO A 70 -18.84 4.61 1.56
CA PRO A 70 -17.55 3.93 1.50
C PRO A 70 -17.46 2.89 0.37
N SER A 71 -18.43 2.87 -0.55
CA SER A 71 -18.29 2.08 -1.79
C SER A 71 -17.21 2.66 -2.69
N LEU A 72 -16.73 1.84 -3.64
CA LEU A 72 -15.66 2.20 -4.55
C LEU A 72 -16.00 3.49 -5.33
N GLY A 73 -15.16 4.50 -5.14
CA GLY A 73 -15.17 5.74 -5.90
C GLY A 73 -14.42 5.61 -7.23
N SER A 74 -14.26 6.74 -7.91
CA SER A 74 -13.66 6.76 -9.25
C SER A 74 -12.14 6.95 -9.22
N PHE A 75 -11.58 7.50 -8.14
CA PHE A 75 -10.14 7.72 -8.04
C PHE A 75 -9.42 6.51 -7.48
N SER A 76 -8.31 6.11 -8.11
CA SER A 76 -7.46 5.02 -7.64
C SER A 76 -5.99 5.23 -7.97
N THR A 77 -5.10 4.60 -7.20
CA THR A 77 -3.65 4.67 -7.40
C THR A 77 -3.13 3.49 -8.21
N VAL A 78 -2.22 3.71 -9.15
CA VAL A 78 -1.52 2.64 -9.87
C VAL A 78 -0.02 2.91 -9.81
N VAL A 79 0.74 1.89 -9.43
CA VAL A 79 2.21 1.92 -9.53
C VAL A 79 2.60 1.36 -10.88
N VAL A 80 3.42 2.09 -11.61
CA VAL A 80 3.94 1.69 -12.91
C VAL A 80 5.45 1.66 -12.83
N ASP A 81 6.04 0.53 -13.20
CA ASP A 81 7.47 0.38 -13.43
C ASP A 81 7.72 0.07 -14.91
N SER A 82 8.46 0.95 -15.57
CA SER A 82 8.88 0.80 -16.96
C SER A 82 10.35 1.20 -17.00
N ASP A 83 11.23 0.26 -17.30
CA ASP A 83 12.69 0.47 -17.38
C ASP A 83 13.29 1.12 -16.11
N GLU A 84 12.89 0.66 -14.91
CA GLU A 84 13.31 1.21 -13.60
C GLU A 84 12.82 2.65 -13.30
N LEU A 85 11.92 3.19 -14.12
CA LEU A 85 11.40 4.55 -13.99
C LEU A 85 10.08 4.57 -13.23
N LEU A 86 10.13 4.10 -11.98
CA LEU A 86 8.93 3.91 -11.17
C LEU A 86 8.16 5.21 -10.95
N GLN A 87 6.84 5.12 -11.16
CA GLN A 87 5.89 6.22 -11.02
C GLN A 87 4.60 5.77 -10.34
N VAL A 88 3.96 6.72 -9.65
CA VAL A 88 2.60 6.57 -9.13
C VAL A 88 1.67 7.42 -10.00
N LEU A 89 0.61 6.80 -10.50
CA LEU A 89 -0.47 7.46 -11.22
C LEU A 89 -1.71 7.50 -10.34
N ILE A 90 -2.47 8.59 -10.42
CA ILE A 90 -3.86 8.60 -9.95
C ILE A 90 -4.74 8.56 -11.19
N LEU A 91 -5.62 7.57 -11.23
CA LEU A 91 -6.62 7.42 -12.26
C LEU A 91 -7.95 7.99 -11.75
N ASN A 92 -8.78 8.50 -12.66
CA ASN A 92 -10.20 8.73 -12.46
C ASN A 92 -10.93 7.80 -13.45
N GLY A 93 -11.42 6.67 -12.96
CA GLY A 93 -11.83 5.54 -13.79
C GLY A 93 -10.65 5.03 -14.63
N SER A 94 -10.77 5.10 -15.94
CA SER A 94 -9.70 4.70 -16.88
C SER A 94 -8.82 5.87 -17.34
N SER A 95 -9.11 7.11 -16.92
CA SER A 95 -8.39 8.31 -17.35
C SER A 95 -7.29 8.68 -16.36
N LYS A 96 -6.10 9.02 -16.86
CA LYS A 96 -4.99 9.51 -16.01
C LYS A 96 -5.33 10.90 -15.51
N HIS A 97 -5.47 11.06 -14.19
CA HIS A 97 -5.77 12.33 -13.54
C HIS A 97 -4.50 13.03 -13.05
N PHE A 98 -3.59 12.27 -12.43
CA PHE A 98 -2.33 12.79 -11.92
C PHE A 98 -1.17 11.82 -12.18
N ARG A 99 0.04 12.39 -12.29
CA ARG A 99 1.27 11.64 -12.46
C ARG A 99 2.32 12.19 -11.50
N SER A 100 2.83 11.34 -10.62
CA SER A 100 3.87 11.71 -9.66
C SER A 100 5.18 12.12 -10.33
N GLY A 101 5.40 11.77 -11.59
CA GLY A 101 6.73 11.80 -12.21
C GLY A 101 7.62 10.68 -11.65
N GLN A 102 8.79 10.48 -12.26
CA GLN A 102 9.66 9.36 -11.90
C GLN A 102 10.25 9.53 -10.50
N TRP A 103 10.51 8.41 -9.85
CA TRP A 103 11.23 8.36 -8.59
C TRP A 103 12.73 8.64 -8.80
N ASN A 104 13.24 9.74 -8.23
CA ASN A 104 14.66 10.11 -8.33
C ASN A 104 15.51 9.62 -7.14
N ARG A 105 15.09 8.54 -6.46
CA ARG A 105 15.67 8.00 -5.22
C ARG A 105 15.49 8.88 -3.97
N ARG A 106 14.96 10.09 -4.09
CA ARG A 106 14.65 10.99 -2.97
C ARG A 106 13.20 11.45 -2.95
N SER A 107 12.64 11.68 -4.13
CA SER A 107 11.34 12.31 -4.35
C SER A 107 10.76 11.92 -5.69
N PHE A 108 9.44 12.02 -5.79
CA PHE A 108 8.75 11.99 -7.08
C PHE A 108 8.85 13.36 -7.75
N MET A 109 9.38 13.41 -8.98
CA MET A 109 9.72 14.70 -9.63
C MET A 109 8.51 15.62 -9.90
N GLY A 110 7.32 15.05 -10.02
CA GLY A 110 6.04 15.75 -10.21
C GLY A 110 5.28 16.02 -8.91
N VAL A 111 5.90 15.82 -7.73
CA VAL A 111 5.33 16.16 -6.41
C VAL A 111 6.23 17.22 -5.74
N PRO A 112 6.10 18.51 -6.08
CA PRO A 112 7.01 19.55 -5.57
C PRO A 112 6.98 19.73 -4.04
N SER A 113 5.86 19.41 -3.41
CA SER A 113 5.67 19.45 -1.95
C SER A 113 6.38 18.31 -1.21
N MET A 114 6.84 17.28 -1.93
CA MET A 114 7.57 16.18 -1.33
C MET A 114 8.97 16.66 -0.93
N THR A 115 9.21 16.79 0.37
CA THR A 115 10.52 17.23 0.90
C THR A 115 11.61 16.32 0.36
N LYS A 116 12.71 16.87 -0.16
CA LYS A 116 13.84 16.08 -0.68
C LYS A 116 14.71 15.48 0.43
N ASP A 117 14.35 15.75 1.68
CA ASP A 117 15.02 15.24 2.86
C ASP A 117 14.72 13.75 3.05
N PHE A 118 15.69 13.01 3.59
CA PHE A 118 15.55 11.62 4.00
C PHE A 118 14.41 11.39 5.02
N HIS A 119 13.78 12.45 5.51
CA HIS A 119 12.70 12.43 6.50
C HIS A 119 11.29 12.61 5.91
N ASN A 120 11.14 12.72 4.58
CA ASN A 120 9.80 12.65 3.96
C ASN A 120 9.11 11.29 4.18
N GLY A 121 9.93 10.31 4.59
CA GLY A 121 9.65 8.92 4.92
C GLY A 121 8.93 8.09 3.86
N PHE A 122 8.82 8.58 2.63
CA PHE A 122 8.61 7.70 1.49
C PHE A 122 9.87 6.87 1.24
N GLN A 123 9.70 5.56 1.24
CA GLN A 123 10.78 4.60 1.05
C GLN A 123 10.39 3.61 -0.04
N LEU A 124 11.30 3.42 -0.99
CA LEU A 124 11.21 2.36 -1.97
C LEU A 124 11.93 1.13 -1.41
N PHE A 125 11.20 0.04 -1.27
CA PHE A 125 11.71 -1.27 -0.92
C PHE A 125 11.75 -2.12 -2.17
N MET A 126 12.90 -2.74 -2.41
CA MET A 126 13.02 -3.90 -3.28
C MET A 126 13.22 -5.12 -2.40
N ASP A 127 12.60 -6.22 -2.76
CA ASP A 127 12.94 -7.51 -2.19
C ASP A 127 14.34 -7.95 -2.64
N ASN A 128 14.87 -9.01 -2.03
CA ASN A 128 16.23 -9.49 -2.30
C ASN A 128 16.43 -10.00 -3.74
N ASN A 129 15.34 -10.28 -4.45
CA ASN A 129 15.36 -10.78 -5.83
C ASN A 129 15.18 -9.65 -6.86
N GLY A 130 14.82 -8.43 -6.43
CA GLY A 130 14.50 -7.30 -7.32
C GLY A 130 13.17 -7.47 -8.06
N GLU A 131 12.31 -8.37 -7.61
CA GLU A 131 11.04 -8.75 -8.25
C GLU A 131 9.83 -8.06 -7.62
N GLU A 132 9.98 -7.48 -6.43
CA GLU A 132 8.90 -6.79 -5.74
C GLU A 132 9.30 -5.36 -5.38
N LEU A 133 8.61 -4.40 -6.00
CA LEU A 133 8.81 -2.97 -5.79
C LEU A 133 7.66 -2.42 -4.95
N TYR A 134 7.95 -2.15 -3.67
CA TYR A 134 6.99 -1.55 -2.77
C TYR A 134 7.40 -0.13 -2.41
N PHE A 135 6.47 0.80 -2.57
CA PHE A 135 6.48 2.10 -1.92
C PHE A 135 5.80 1.99 -0.56
N SER A 136 6.55 2.24 0.51
CA SER A 136 5.93 2.50 1.80
C SER A 136 6.07 3.98 2.13
N TYR A 137 5.04 4.54 2.74
CA TYR A 137 5.07 5.89 3.28
C TYR A 137 5.20 5.78 4.79
N ALA A 138 6.30 6.26 5.36
CA ALA A 138 6.51 6.47 6.78
C ALA A 138 6.41 7.97 7.08
N ILE A 139 5.59 8.40 8.04
CA ILE A 139 5.67 9.77 8.53
C ILE A 139 6.77 9.80 9.58
N LEU A 140 7.89 10.48 9.30
CA LEU A 140 8.84 10.83 10.34
C LEU A 140 8.35 12.14 11.00
N ASN A 141 7.63 11.94 12.10
CA ASN A 141 7.07 12.92 13.02
C ASN A 141 5.81 13.71 12.56
N LEU A 142 4.78 13.56 13.42
CA LEU A 142 3.51 14.30 13.57
C LEU A 142 2.32 13.95 12.63
N CYS A 143 1.47 13.05 13.15
CA CYS A 143 0.00 13.11 13.15
C CYS A 143 -0.74 13.74 11.96
N SER A 144 -0.50 13.31 10.72
CA SER A 144 -1.34 13.74 9.60
C SER A 144 -1.75 12.55 8.75
N ASN A 145 -3.03 12.19 8.80
CA ASN A 145 -3.63 11.25 7.85
C ASN A 145 -3.66 11.91 6.47
N ILE A 146 -3.15 11.23 5.46
CA ILE A 146 -3.30 11.66 4.06
C ILE A 146 -4.57 11.00 3.53
N TYR A 147 -5.60 11.79 3.31
CA TYR A 147 -6.82 11.39 2.61
C TYR A 147 -6.64 11.68 1.12
N ILE A 148 -6.94 10.70 0.26
CA ILE A 148 -7.11 10.95 -1.17
C ILE A 148 -8.56 11.39 -1.33
N LEU A 149 -8.76 12.68 -1.64
CA LEU A 149 -10.07 13.28 -1.92
C LEU A 149 -10.71 12.71 -3.18
#